data_AF-A0A6A4UBT6-F1
#
_entry.id   AF-A0A6A4UBT6-F1
#
_cell.length_a   1.000
_cell.length_b   1.000
_cell.length_c   1.000
_cell.angle_alpha   90.00
_cell.angle_beta   90.00
_cell.angle_gamma   90.00
#
_symmetry.space_group_name_H-M   'P 1'
#
loop_
_entity.id
_entity.type
_entity.pdbx_description
1 polymer ?
#
loop_
_entity_poly.entity_id
_entity_poly.type
_entity_poly.pdbx_seq_one_letter_code
_entity_poly.pdbx_strand_id
1 'polypeptide(L)'
;MLRLLIGTGALLMAVGFGAAGWQYWQSLPKSEPVASVEVTSADTPAAKAATRQRWLISPSGGLIPQEDVRAYLAQEAFVARRTVQMTLQATLADLLAEGEKLPDVEYLQVLADIRAPRVAEGLCAVMRQSFATDCAVNAARVVEDSVDPAAGTAQFRVELVYRLAEGAEDLPDLAAHVLRTDVVSLTPDAGVVGEASAEAALEVALAATTGACTAEGVGTLCRPMRLTVDWLPGQPAQSWAEIGWLDPLPKGMFVAPPLTPVSGE
;
A
#
# COMPACT_ATOMS: atom_id res chain seq x y z
N MET A 1 -34.75 14.89 35.18
CA MET A 1 -35.05 15.62 33.92
C MET A 1 -33.82 15.81 33.01
N LEU A 2 -32.60 15.95 33.53
CA LEU A 2 -31.38 16.14 32.71
C LEU A 2 -30.96 14.91 31.87
N ARG A 3 -31.28 13.68 32.31
CA ARG A 3 -30.96 12.44 31.58
C ARG A 3 -31.84 12.17 30.35
N LEU A 4 -33.00 12.82 30.25
CA LEU A 4 -33.93 12.69 29.12
C LEU A 4 -33.53 13.56 27.92
N LEU A 5 -32.78 14.65 28.16
CA LEU A 5 -32.27 15.56 27.12
C LEU A 5 -31.02 15.02 26.41
N ILE A 6 -30.19 14.25 27.10
CA ILE A 6 -28.99 13.64 26.52
C ILE A 6 -29.36 12.46 25.60
N GLY A 7 -30.40 11.70 25.94
CA GLY A 7 -30.91 10.60 25.10
C GLY A 7 -31.57 11.05 23.80
N THR A 8 -32.22 12.22 23.79
CA THR A 8 -32.86 12.77 22.59
C THR A 8 -31.86 13.48 21.66
N GLY A 9 -30.79 14.07 22.20
CA GLY A 9 -29.72 14.68 21.39
C GLY A 9 -28.91 13.65 20.58
N ALA A 10 -28.62 12.48 21.15
CA ALA A 10 -27.92 11.41 20.44
C ALA A 10 -28.77 10.77 19.33
N LEU A 11 -30.10 10.72 19.51
CA LEU A 11 -31.02 10.14 18.53
C LEU A 11 -31.20 11.05 17.29
N LEU A 12 -31.11 12.38 17.45
CA LEU A 12 -31.22 13.32 16.32
C LEU A 12 -29.95 13.37 15.44
N MET A 13 -28.78 13.11 16.01
CA MET A 13 -27.52 13.01 15.24
C MET A 13 -27.46 11.75 14.36
N ALA A 14 -28.09 10.65 14.77
CA ALA A 14 -28.13 9.41 14.00
C ALA A 14 -29.07 9.48 12.78
N VAL A 15 -30.11 10.33 12.81
CA VAL A 15 -31.04 10.50 11.68
C VAL A 15 -30.51 11.49 10.63
N GLY A 16 -29.63 12.42 11.01
CA GLY A 16 -29.08 13.44 10.10
C GLY A 16 -28.10 12.90 9.05
N PHE A 17 -27.33 11.87 9.37
CA PHE A 17 -26.34 11.28 8.44
C PHE A 17 -26.87 10.08 7.63
N GLY A 18 -28.08 9.60 7.93
CA GLY A 18 -28.70 8.48 7.20
C GLY A 18 -29.43 8.87 5.91
N ALA A 19 -29.91 10.12 5.78
CA ALA A 19 -30.77 10.50 4.66
C ALA A 19 -30.01 10.84 3.37
N ALA A 20 -28.84 11.49 3.46
CA ALA A 20 -28.07 11.90 2.27
C ALA A 20 -27.39 10.71 1.57
N GLY A 21 -26.93 9.71 2.33
CA GLY A 21 -26.31 8.49 1.77
C GLY A 21 -27.32 7.55 1.11
N TRP A 22 -28.58 7.53 1.58
CA TRP A 22 -29.62 6.63 1.05
C TRP A 22 -30.22 7.12 -0.27
N GLN A 23 -30.25 8.44 -0.50
CA GLN A 23 -30.71 9.02 -1.78
C GLN A 23 -29.72 8.77 -2.93
N TYR A 24 -28.42 8.68 -2.65
CA TYR A 24 -27.42 8.27 -3.63
C TYR A 24 -27.62 6.81 -4.07
N TRP A 25 -27.99 5.92 -3.15
CA TRP A 25 -28.25 4.51 -3.47
C TRP A 25 -29.54 4.30 -4.26
N GLN A 26 -30.56 5.15 -4.07
CA GLN A 26 -31.82 5.10 -4.83
C GLN A 26 -31.76 5.71 -6.24
N SER A 27 -30.73 6.52 -6.54
CA SER A 27 -30.56 7.19 -7.84
C SER A 27 -29.67 6.42 -8.83
N LEU A 28 -29.12 5.28 -8.41
CA LEU A 28 -28.52 4.32 -9.34
C LEU A 28 -29.63 3.71 -10.22
N PRO A 29 -29.42 3.59 -11.55
CA PRO A 29 -30.40 2.99 -12.44
C PRO A 29 -30.69 1.56 -11.97
N LYS A 30 -31.95 1.30 -11.60
CA LYS A 30 -32.43 -0.05 -11.32
C LYS A 30 -32.29 -0.85 -12.61
N SER A 31 -31.41 -1.84 -12.59
CA SER A 31 -31.29 -2.82 -13.67
C SER A 31 -32.68 -3.44 -13.90
N GLU A 32 -33.23 -3.19 -15.08
CA GLU A 32 -34.44 -3.86 -15.55
C GLU A 32 -34.19 -5.37 -15.56
N PRO A 33 -35.19 -6.18 -15.18
CA PRO A 33 -35.08 -7.62 -15.30
C PRO A 33 -35.08 -7.95 -16.79
N VAL A 34 -33.90 -8.29 -17.33
CA VAL A 34 -33.80 -8.85 -18.67
C VAL A 34 -34.59 -10.14 -18.66
N ALA A 35 -35.65 -10.16 -19.46
CA ALA A 35 -36.49 -11.31 -19.70
C ALA A 35 -35.62 -12.53 -20.02
N SER A 36 -35.96 -13.64 -19.37
CA SER A 36 -35.45 -14.98 -19.64
C SER A 36 -35.51 -15.29 -21.13
N VAL A 37 -34.36 -15.20 -21.79
CA VAL A 37 -34.13 -15.84 -23.09
C VAL A 37 -33.69 -17.25 -22.77
N GLU A 38 -34.53 -18.24 -23.09
CA GLU A 38 -34.13 -19.64 -23.19
C GLU A 38 -32.92 -19.73 -24.14
N VAL A 39 -31.74 -19.95 -23.57
CA VAL A 39 -30.56 -20.29 -24.36
C VAL A 39 -30.69 -21.75 -24.76
N THR A 40 -31.11 -21.94 -26.01
CA THR A 40 -30.99 -23.17 -26.75
C THR A 40 -29.51 -23.57 -26.77
N SER A 41 -29.24 -24.81 -26.35
CA SER A 41 -27.90 -25.38 -26.28
C SER A 41 -27.26 -25.45 -27.66
N ALA A 42 -26.15 -24.75 -27.86
CA ALA A 42 -25.19 -25.03 -28.93
C ALA A 42 -23.80 -24.47 -28.55
N ASP A 43 -22.88 -25.39 -28.30
CA ASP A 43 -21.41 -25.26 -28.29
C ASP A 43 -20.82 -23.89 -27.89
N THR A 44 -20.59 -23.72 -26.58
CA THR A 44 -19.60 -22.78 -26.06
C THR A 44 -18.53 -23.59 -25.33
N PRO A 45 -17.21 -23.39 -25.57
CA PRO A 45 -16.20 -24.11 -24.84
C PRO A 45 -16.30 -23.76 -23.35
N ALA A 46 -16.77 -24.73 -22.56
CA ALA A 46 -16.77 -24.68 -21.11
C ALA A 46 -15.33 -24.80 -20.60
N ALA A 47 -14.55 -23.72 -20.68
CA ALA A 47 -13.27 -23.56 -20.00
C ALA A 47 -12.76 -22.12 -20.17
N LYS A 48 -13.27 -21.18 -19.36
CA LYS A 48 -12.55 -19.92 -19.03
C LYS A 48 -13.16 -19.12 -17.87
N ALA A 49 -14.10 -19.71 -17.11
CA ALA A 49 -14.24 -19.37 -15.70
C ALA A 49 -13.24 -20.24 -14.91
N ALA A 50 -11.94 -20.09 -15.20
CA ALA A 50 -10.93 -20.53 -14.24
C ALA A 50 -11.23 -19.73 -12.97
N THR A 51 -11.67 -20.41 -11.91
CA THR A 51 -11.79 -19.85 -10.57
C THR A 51 -10.44 -19.18 -10.28
N ARG A 52 -10.38 -17.84 -10.40
CA ARG A 52 -9.13 -17.08 -10.27
C ARG A 52 -8.58 -17.45 -8.90
N GLN A 53 -7.54 -18.26 -8.85
CA GLN A 53 -7.02 -18.81 -7.62
C GLN A 53 -6.62 -17.64 -6.70
N ARG A 54 -7.26 -17.55 -5.52
CA ARG A 54 -7.13 -16.41 -4.58
C ARG A 54 -6.26 -16.76 -3.37
N TRP A 55 -5.40 -17.75 -3.52
CA TRP A 55 -4.55 -18.26 -2.45
C TRP A 55 -3.20 -18.65 -3.05
N LEU A 56 -2.16 -18.54 -2.23
CA LEU A 56 -0.80 -18.98 -2.51
C LEU A 56 -0.34 -19.85 -1.34
N ILE A 57 0.65 -20.70 -1.58
CA ILE A 57 1.26 -21.54 -0.57
C ILE A 57 2.73 -21.15 -0.35
N SER A 58 3.22 -21.33 0.87
CA SER A 58 4.62 -21.15 1.21
C SER A 58 5.46 -22.37 0.77
N PRO A 59 6.80 -22.26 0.72
CA PRO A 59 7.68 -23.40 0.50
C PRO A 59 7.53 -24.53 1.55
N SER A 60 6.96 -24.23 2.71
CA SER A 60 6.66 -25.20 3.77
C SER A 60 5.26 -25.84 3.66
N GLY A 61 4.50 -25.50 2.61
CA GLY A 61 3.15 -26.03 2.37
C GLY A 61 2.03 -25.31 3.14
N GLY A 62 2.35 -24.24 3.87
CA GLY A 62 1.36 -23.43 4.59
C GLY A 62 0.63 -22.46 3.66
N LEU A 63 -0.61 -22.10 3.99
CA LEU A 63 -1.34 -21.04 3.27
C LEU A 63 -0.75 -19.67 3.61
N ILE A 64 -0.55 -18.85 2.57
CA ILE A 64 -0.13 -17.46 2.72
C ILE A 64 -1.33 -16.60 3.21
N PRO A 65 -1.12 -15.67 4.15
CA PRO A 65 -2.17 -14.74 4.59
C PRO A 65 -2.81 -13.98 3.42
N GLN A 66 -4.13 -13.78 3.47
CA GLN A 66 -4.88 -13.17 2.37
C GLN A 66 -4.43 -11.75 2.02
N GLU A 67 -3.93 -10.99 2.99
CA GLU A 67 -3.32 -9.67 2.78
C GLU A 67 -2.04 -9.73 1.94
N ASP A 68 -1.18 -10.73 2.17
CA ASP A 68 0.03 -10.98 1.38
C ASP A 68 -0.31 -11.46 -0.03
N VAL A 69 -1.27 -12.38 -0.14
CA VAL A 69 -1.78 -12.84 -1.43
C VAL A 69 -2.34 -11.67 -2.25
N ARG A 70 -3.09 -10.75 -1.62
CA ARG A 70 -3.61 -9.55 -2.31
C ARG A 70 -2.50 -8.58 -2.68
N ALA A 71 -1.55 -8.34 -1.79
CA ALA A 71 -0.38 -7.50 -2.08
C ALA A 71 0.39 -8.01 -3.31
N TYR A 72 0.56 -9.33 -3.39
CA TYR A 72 1.25 -9.98 -4.50
C TYR A 72 0.41 -10.10 -5.77
N LEU A 73 -0.88 -10.45 -5.72
CA LEU A 73 -1.68 -10.71 -6.93
C LEU A 73 -2.42 -9.47 -7.47
N ALA A 74 -2.92 -8.58 -6.63
CA ALA A 74 -3.77 -7.45 -7.04
C ALA A 74 -2.92 -6.20 -7.39
N GLN A 75 -2.17 -6.28 -8.48
CA GLN A 75 -1.22 -5.23 -8.92
C GLN A 75 -1.90 -3.89 -9.18
N GLU A 76 -3.06 -3.92 -9.82
CA GLU A 76 -3.78 -2.72 -10.23
C GLU A 76 -4.66 -2.11 -9.14
N ALA A 77 -4.61 -2.56 -7.89
CA ALA A 77 -5.46 -2.05 -6.82
C ALA A 77 -4.62 -1.56 -5.63
N PHE A 78 -5.00 -0.46 -4.97
CA PHE A 78 -4.40 -0.11 -3.69
C PHE A 78 -4.75 -1.17 -2.65
N VAL A 79 -3.74 -1.72 -1.98
CA VAL A 79 -3.87 -2.78 -0.98
C VAL A 79 -3.03 -2.43 0.23
N ALA A 80 -3.57 -2.65 1.43
CA ALA A 80 -2.98 -2.16 2.69
C ALA A 80 -1.54 -2.66 2.94
N ARG A 81 -1.19 -3.82 2.39
CA ARG A 81 0.12 -4.43 2.60
C ARG A 81 1.13 -4.12 1.48
N ARG A 82 0.72 -3.33 0.47
CA ARG A 82 1.62 -2.80 -0.56
C ARG A 82 1.86 -1.31 -0.38
N THR A 83 2.88 -1.00 0.42
CA THR A 83 3.16 0.34 0.92
C THR A 83 4.63 0.70 0.85
N VAL A 84 4.90 2.01 0.77
CA VAL A 84 6.19 2.58 1.10
C VAL A 84 6.02 3.38 2.39
N GLN A 85 6.78 3.04 3.42
CA GLN A 85 6.83 3.77 4.68
C GLN A 85 8.14 4.56 4.73
N MET A 86 8.04 5.86 4.94
CA MET A 86 9.19 6.73 5.00
C MET A 86 9.20 7.50 6.33
N THR A 87 10.29 7.38 7.08
CA THR A 87 10.59 8.28 8.20
C THR A 87 11.56 9.34 7.70
N LEU A 88 11.20 10.62 7.82
CA LEU A 88 12.02 11.73 7.34
C LEU A 88 12.04 12.87 8.36
N GLN A 89 13.16 13.58 8.47
CA GLN A 89 13.25 14.82 9.24
C GLN A 89 13.05 16.04 8.33
N ALA A 90 12.23 17.00 8.76
CA ALA A 90 12.02 18.26 8.05
C ALA A 90 12.09 19.47 8.98
N THR A 91 12.42 20.63 8.41
CA THR A 91 12.37 21.93 9.09
C THR A 91 10.93 22.42 9.16
N LEU A 92 10.47 22.83 10.34
CA LEU A 92 9.09 23.26 10.54
C LEU A 92 8.77 24.56 9.79
N ALA A 93 9.76 25.43 9.60
CA ALA A 93 9.60 26.67 8.85
C ALA A 93 9.27 26.43 7.36
N ASP A 94 9.79 25.36 6.76
CA ASP A 94 9.57 25.02 5.35
C ASP A 94 8.12 24.52 5.11
N LEU A 95 7.42 24.13 6.19
CA LEU A 95 6.04 23.65 6.14
C LEU A 95 5.00 24.77 6.24
N LEU A 96 5.44 26.01 6.45
CA LEU A 96 4.58 27.17 6.60
C LEU A 96 4.05 27.67 5.25
N ALA A 97 2.88 28.30 5.27
CA ALA A 97 2.40 29.08 4.14
C ALA A 97 3.13 30.43 4.04
N GLU A 98 3.04 31.08 2.88
CA GLU A 98 3.64 32.39 2.68
C GLU A 98 3.09 33.41 3.70
N GLY A 99 3.99 34.08 4.42
CA GLY A 99 3.66 35.07 5.45
C GLY A 99 3.27 34.50 6.82
N GLU A 100 3.20 33.18 6.98
CA GLU A 100 2.99 32.53 8.28
C GLU A 100 4.29 32.53 9.10
N LYS A 101 4.16 32.57 10.43
CA LYS A 101 5.29 32.49 11.37
C LYS A 101 5.18 31.22 12.19
N LEU A 102 6.32 30.68 12.63
CA LEU A 102 6.31 29.59 13.60
C LEU A 102 5.57 30.05 14.88
N PRO A 103 4.66 29.22 15.42
CA PRO A 103 3.98 29.49 16.67
C PRO A 103 4.92 29.27 17.86
N ASP A 104 4.43 29.58 19.06
CA ASP A 104 5.15 29.31 20.30
C ASP A 104 5.45 27.81 20.49
N VAL A 105 6.47 27.51 21.29
CA VAL A 105 7.06 26.17 21.43
C VAL A 105 6.03 25.10 21.78
N GLU A 106 5.08 25.43 22.67
CA GLU A 106 4.02 24.53 23.10
C GLU A 106 3.04 24.11 21.98
N TYR A 107 3.02 24.83 20.85
CA TYR A 107 2.17 24.54 19.71
C TYR A 107 2.90 23.91 18.53
N LEU A 108 4.23 23.73 18.60
CA LEU A 108 5.02 23.19 17.49
C LEU A 108 4.64 21.74 17.15
N GLN A 109 4.30 20.92 18.14
CA GLN A 109 3.82 19.54 17.91
C GLN A 109 2.51 19.53 17.12
N VAL A 110 1.58 20.42 17.48
CA VAL A 110 0.28 20.53 16.82
C VAL A 110 0.44 21.06 15.39
N LEU A 111 1.32 22.06 15.20
CA LEU A 111 1.67 22.54 13.87
C LEU A 111 2.23 21.40 13.01
N ALA A 112 3.23 20.67 13.52
CA ALA A 112 3.86 19.57 12.81
C ALA A 112 2.83 18.51 12.39
N ASP A 113 1.92 18.11 13.28
CA ASP A 113 0.88 17.14 12.94
C ASP A 113 -0.07 17.63 11.84
N ILE A 114 -0.56 18.87 11.96
CA ILE A 114 -1.46 19.48 10.96
C ILE A 114 -0.77 19.63 9.60
N ARG A 115 0.53 19.93 9.59
CA ARG A 115 1.32 20.16 8.38
C ARG A 115 2.01 18.90 7.85
N ALA A 116 1.92 17.76 8.54
CA ALA A 116 2.56 16.51 8.12
C ALA A 116 2.27 16.11 6.66
N PRO A 117 1.07 16.30 6.08
CA PRO A 117 0.85 15.99 4.66
C PRO A 117 1.77 16.75 3.69
N ARG A 118 2.27 17.94 4.07
CA ARG A 118 3.17 18.73 3.21
C ARG A 118 4.53 18.09 3.03
N VAL A 119 5.01 17.32 4.00
CA VAL A 119 6.30 16.62 3.86
C VAL A 119 6.25 15.48 2.83
N ALA A 120 5.05 15.07 2.43
CA ALA A 120 4.85 14.04 1.41
C ALA A 120 4.69 14.63 -0.01
N GLU A 121 4.72 15.96 -0.16
CA GLU A 121 4.72 16.62 -1.46
C GLU A 121 5.91 16.09 -2.28
N GLY A 122 5.70 15.79 -3.57
CA GLY A 122 6.76 15.27 -4.45
C GLY A 122 6.99 13.74 -4.39
N LEU A 123 6.83 13.08 -3.24
CA LEU A 123 7.17 11.65 -3.10
C LEU A 123 6.41 10.73 -4.07
N CYS A 124 5.11 10.98 -4.30
CA CYS A 124 4.35 10.20 -5.28
C CYS A 124 4.77 10.43 -6.74
N ALA A 125 5.39 11.57 -7.06
CA ALA A 125 5.96 11.77 -8.39
C ALA A 125 7.17 10.86 -8.60
N VAL A 126 8.04 10.72 -7.59
CA VAL A 126 9.17 9.78 -7.59
C VAL A 126 8.70 8.34 -7.80
N MET A 127 7.69 7.91 -7.02
CA MET A 127 7.11 6.56 -7.17
C MET A 127 6.65 6.26 -8.59
N ARG A 128 5.95 7.22 -9.23
CA ARG A 128 5.42 7.08 -10.60
C ARG A 128 6.49 7.12 -11.68
N GLN A 129 7.61 7.80 -11.43
CA GLN A 129 8.76 7.82 -12.34
C GLN A 129 9.59 6.54 -12.26
N SER A 130 9.51 5.81 -11.15
CA SER A 130 10.25 4.56 -10.93
C SER A 130 9.50 3.35 -11.48
N PHE A 131 8.52 2.81 -10.75
CA PHE A 131 7.82 1.57 -11.14
C PHE A 131 6.30 1.62 -10.91
N ALA A 132 5.78 2.60 -10.17
CA ALA A 132 4.36 2.64 -9.85
C ALA A 132 3.56 3.21 -11.03
N THR A 133 2.40 2.63 -11.32
CA THR A 133 1.44 3.22 -12.27
C THR A 133 0.62 4.33 -11.61
N ASP A 134 0.42 4.24 -10.30
CA ASP A 134 -0.31 5.22 -9.51
C ASP A 134 0.23 5.24 -8.07
N CYS A 135 0.10 6.37 -7.39
CA CYS A 135 0.55 6.57 -6.02
C CYS A 135 -0.35 7.56 -5.29
N ALA A 136 -0.66 7.24 -4.03
CA ALA A 136 -1.35 8.14 -3.12
C ALA A 136 -0.70 8.13 -1.72
N VAL A 137 -0.76 9.27 -1.05
CA VAL A 137 -0.39 9.36 0.38
C VAL A 137 -1.54 8.77 1.20
N ASN A 138 -1.29 7.64 1.87
CA ASN A 138 -2.27 7.01 2.74
C ASN A 138 -2.31 7.69 4.12
N ALA A 139 -1.13 8.00 4.67
CA ALA A 139 -1.00 8.70 5.94
C ALA A 139 0.27 9.56 5.96
N ALA A 140 0.22 10.66 6.69
CA ALA A 140 1.38 11.44 7.08
C ALA A 140 1.14 11.96 8.50
N ARG A 141 2.08 11.73 9.40
CA ARG A 141 2.00 12.08 10.81
C ARG A 141 3.36 12.53 11.31
N VAL A 142 3.37 13.45 12.27
CA VAL A 142 4.58 13.72 13.06
C VAL A 142 4.86 12.53 13.97
N VAL A 143 6.13 12.20 14.20
CA VAL A 143 6.52 11.23 15.22
C VAL A 143 6.36 11.88 16.60
N GLU A 144 5.69 11.19 17.51
CA GLU A 144 5.48 11.68 18.88
C GLU A 144 6.82 12.03 19.54
N ASP A 145 6.86 13.16 20.25
CA ASP A 145 8.03 13.69 20.95
C ASP A 145 9.29 13.92 20.08
N SER A 146 9.13 14.02 18.75
CA SER A 146 10.26 14.23 17.82
C SER A 146 10.54 15.70 17.48
N VAL A 147 9.71 16.63 17.96
CA VAL A 147 9.90 18.06 17.72
C VAL A 147 11.10 18.54 18.53
N ASP A 148 12.07 19.14 17.84
CA ASP A 148 13.20 19.86 18.42
C ASP A 148 12.96 21.38 18.26
N PRO A 149 12.55 22.09 19.34
CA PRO A 149 12.32 23.53 19.28
C PRO A 149 13.60 24.35 19.05
N ALA A 150 14.77 23.82 19.44
CA ALA A 150 16.03 24.53 19.29
C ALA A 150 16.54 24.46 17.85
N ALA A 151 16.40 23.28 17.21
CA ALA A 151 16.73 23.10 15.80
C ALA A 151 15.61 23.56 14.85
N GLY A 152 14.37 23.67 15.34
CA GLY A 152 13.20 23.99 14.52
C GLY A 152 12.80 22.86 13.57
N THR A 153 13.03 21.61 13.97
CA THR A 153 12.81 20.42 13.14
C THR A 153 11.89 19.40 13.82
N ALA A 154 11.31 18.50 13.05
CA ALA A 154 10.59 17.34 13.56
C ALA A 154 10.79 16.12 12.65
N GLN A 155 10.53 14.92 13.18
CA GLN A 155 10.48 13.71 12.37
C GLN A 155 9.04 13.42 11.96
N PHE A 156 8.87 12.92 10.75
CA PHE A 156 7.58 12.60 10.16
C PHE A 156 7.60 11.18 9.65
N ARG A 157 6.47 10.48 9.82
CA ARG A 157 6.20 9.19 9.19
C ARG A 157 5.18 9.39 8.09
N VAL A 158 5.58 9.07 6.87
CA VAL A 158 4.74 9.08 5.68
C VAL A 158 4.50 7.65 5.24
N GLU A 159 3.26 7.31 4.92
CA GLU A 159 2.89 6.05 4.30
C GLU A 159 2.28 6.34 2.92
N LEU A 160 2.91 5.79 1.89
CA LEU A 160 2.43 5.82 0.51
C LEU A 160 1.85 4.45 0.17
N VAL A 161 0.75 4.46 -0.57
CA VAL A 161 0.18 3.28 -1.23
C VAL A 161 0.37 3.43 -2.73
N TYR A 162 0.63 2.32 -3.43
CA TYR A 162 0.92 2.37 -4.86
C TYR A 162 0.27 1.22 -5.63
N ARG A 163 0.03 1.48 -6.91
CA ARG A 163 -0.40 0.49 -7.91
C ARG A 163 0.79 0.15 -8.80
N LEU A 164 0.84 -1.11 -9.20
CA LEU A 164 1.81 -1.62 -10.15
C LEU A 164 1.12 -1.85 -11.49
N ALA A 165 1.87 -1.80 -12.59
CA ALA A 165 1.34 -2.22 -13.87
C ALA A 165 1.01 -3.72 -13.80
N GLU A 166 -0.08 -4.13 -14.45
CA GLU A 166 -0.24 -5.55 -14.74
C GLU A 166 0.92 -5.97 -15.65
N GLY A 167 1.71 -6.95 -15.19
CA GLY A 167 2.83 -7.45 -15.97
C GLY A 167 2.33 -8.05 -17.28
N ALA A 168 3.08 -7.87 -18.37
CA ALA A 168 2.77 -8.52 -19.65
C ALA A 168 2.97 -10.05 -19.61
N GLU A 169 3.64 -10.55 -18.57
CA GLU A 169 3.87 -11.97 -18.34
C GLU A 169 2.65 -12.60 -17.66
N ASP A 170 2.08 -13.63 -18.30
CA ASP A 170 0.99 -14.42 -17.73
C ASP A 170 1.42 -15.04 -16.40
N LEU A 171 0.55 -14.96 -15.39
CA LEU A 171 0.78 -15.66 -14.13
C LEU A 171 0.84 -17.17 -14.37
N PRO A 172 1.80 -17.90 -13.78
CA PRO A 172 1.87 -19.33 -13.90
C PRO A 172 0.72 -19.99 -13.13
N ASP A 173 0.57 -21.31 -13.28
CA ASP A 173 -0.34 -22.08 -12.43
C ASP A 173 0.07 -21.92 -10.96
N LEU A 174 -0.72 -21.15 -10.21
CA LEU A 174 -0.46 -20.81 -8.82
C LEU A 174 -0.52 -22.05 -7.91
N ALA A 175 -1.20 -23.14 -8.31
CA ALA A 175 -1.20 -24.40 -7.57
C ALA A 175 0.11 -25.18 -7.72
N ALA A 176 0.88 -24.88 -8.76
CA ALA A 176 2.18 -25.48 -9.06
C ALA A 176 3.38 -24.64 -8.57
N HIS A 177 3.12 -23.51 -7.90
CA HIS A 177 4.13 -22.57 -7.43
C HIS A 177 3.95 -22.23 -5.95
N VAL A 178 5.05 -21.82 -5.32
CA VAL A 178 5.07 -21.28 -3.97
C VAL A 178 5.42 -19.80 -4.00
N LEU A 179 4.78 -19.01 -3.16
CA LEU A 179 5.20 -17.64 -2.92
C LEU A 179 6.38 -17.67 -1.95
N ARG A 180 7.50 -17.12 -2.39
CA ARG A 180 8.63 -16.79 -1.52
C ARG A 180 8.64 -15.30 -1.27
N THR A 181 9.06 -14.94 -0.07
CA THR A 181 9.32 -13.56 0.30
C THR A 181 10.70 -13.47 0.93
N ASP A 182 11.33 -12.32 0.79
CA ASP A 182 12.59 -12.00 1.45
C ASP A 182 12.61 -10.53 1.84
N VAL A 183 13.36 -10.21 2.89
CA VAL A 183 13.58 -8.84 3.36
C VAL A 183 15.02 -8.48 3.09
N VAL A 184 15.23 -7.61 2.12
CA VAL A 184 16.54 -7.19 1.66
C VAL A 184 16.90 -5.86 2.31
N SER A 185 18.05 -5.81 2.98
CA SER A 185 18.63 -4.55 3.43
C SER A 185 19.24 -3.83 2.23
N LEU A 186 18.81 -2.60 2.00
CA LEU A 186 19.20 -1.76 0.88
C LEU A 186 20.07 -0.63 1.44
N THR A 187 21.36 -0.91 1.57
CA THR A 187 22.34 0.10 1.97
C THR A 187 22.92 0.72 0.69
N PRO A 188 22.84 2.05 0.50
CA PRO A 188 23.47 2.70 -0.65
C PRO A 188 24.99 2.46 -0.63
N ASP A 189 25.59 2.31 -1.80
CA ASP A 189 27.04 2.32 -1.93
C ASP A 189 27.61 3.66 -1.46
N ALA A 190 28.82 3.65 -0.88
CA ALA A 190 29.46 4.87 -0.40
C ALA A 190 29.64 5.88 -1.55
N GLY A 191 29.09 7.09 -1.39
CA GLY A 191 29.13 8.16 -2.39
C GLY A 191 27.90 8.24 -3.32
N VAL A 192 26.86 7.44 -3.09
CA VAL A 192 25.57 7.54 -3.81
C VAL A 192 24.76 8.74 -3.31
N VAL A 193 24.21 9.50 -4.26
CA VAL A 193 23.39 10.71 -4.09
C VAL A 193 22.01 10.35 -3.52
N GLY A 194 21.93 10.15 -2.21
CA GLY A 194 20.65 9.99 -1.47
C GLY A 194 20.53 10.94 -0.26
N GLU A 195 21.58 11.70 0.03
CA GLU A 195 21.66 12.57 1.21
C GLU A 195 21.03 13.96 0.96
N ALA A 196 20.82 14.32 -0.31
CA ALA A 196 20.43 15.67 -0.71
C ALA A 196 18.97 16.01 -0.39
N SER A 197 18.06 15.03 -0.50
CA SER A 197 16.64 15.21 -0.18
C SER A 197 15.95 13.87 0.08
N ALA A 198 14.75 13.94 0.66
CA ALA A 198 13.88 12.77 0.87
C ALA A 198 13.52 12.08 -0.46
N GLU A 199 13.24 12.86 -1.52
CA GLU A 199 12.94 12.35 -2.86
C GLU A 199 14.11 11.56 -3.43
N ALA A 200 15.34 12.06 -3.30
CA ALA A 200 16.53 11.38 -3.76
C ALA A 200 16.78 10.07 -2.98
N ALA A 201 16.58 10.09 -1.66
CA ALA A 201 16.66 8.89 -0.83
C ALA A 201 15.63 7.82 -1.26
N LEU A 202 14.40 8.25 -1.53
CA LEU A 202 13.35 7.37 -2.02
C LEU A 202 13.70 6.81 -3.41
N GLU A 203 14.20 7.64 -4.33
CA GLU A 203 14.61 7.21 -5.67
C GLU A 203 15.68 6.11 -5.61
N VAL A 204 16.72 6.31 -4.78
CA VAL A 204 17.79 5.31 -4.57
C VAL A 204 17.22 4.02 -3.98
N ALA A 205 16.35 4.12 -2.97
CA ALA A 205 15.74 2.94 -2.35
C ALA A 205 14.86 2.15 -3.32
N LEU A 206 14.11 2.83 -4.19
CA LEU A 206 13.29 2.21 -5.23
C LEU A 206 14.15 1.51 -6.28
N ALA A 207 15.22 2.17 -6.75
CA ALA A 207 16.16 1.57 -7.70
C ALA A 207 16.82 0.31 -7.13
N ALA A 208 17.26 0.37 -5.86
CA ALA A 208 17.83 -0.77 -5.16
C ALA A 208 16.81 -1.92 -4.98
N THR A 209 15.54 -1.59 -4.70
CA THR A 209 14.45 -2.58 -4.62
C THR A 209 14.22 -3.27 -5.96
N THR A 210 14.19 -2.52 -7.07
CA THR A 210 14.08 -3.11 -8.41
C THR A 210 15.29 -3.98 -8.73
N GLY A 211 16.49 -3.53 -8.36
CA GLY A 211 17.72 -4.32 -8.47
C GLY A 211 17.65 -5.65 -7.71
N ALA A 212 17.15 -5.63 -6.47
CA ALA A 212 16.95 -6.83 -5.65
C ALA A 212 16.00 -7.84 -6.31
N CYS A 213 14.96 -7.37 -7.01
CA CYS A 213 14.07 -8.25 -7.77
C CYS A 213 14.71 -8.92 -8.99
N THR A 214 15.90 -8.46 -9.41
CA THR A 214 16.67 -9.04 -10.52
C THR A 214 17.92 -9.77 -10.05
N ALA A 215 18.12 -9.89 -8.74
CA ALA A 215 19.30 -10.53 -8.16
C ALA A 215 19.32 -12.05 -8.41
N GLU A 216 20.52 -12.63 -8.39
CA GLU A 216 20.68 -14.08 -8.54
C GLU A 216 19.93 -14.83 -7.44
N GLY A 217 19.16 -15.86 -7.82
CA GLY A 217 18.37 -16.67 -6.89
C GLY A 217 16.96 -16.13 -6.60
N VAL A 218 16.60 -14.95 -7.11
CA VAL A 218 15.23 -14.46 -7.16
C VAL A 218 14.55 -15.01 -8.42
N GLY A 219 13.41 -15.68 -8.25
CA GLY A 219 12.66 -16.29 -9.34
C GLY A 219 11.97 -15.26 -10.23
N THR A 220 11.27 -15.75 -11.25
CA THR A 220 10.47 -14.91 -12.15
C THR A 220 9.30 -14.25 -11.43
N LEU A 221 8.77 -13.16 -11.99
CA LEU A 221 7.64 -12.41 -11.41
C LEU A 221 7.92 -11.88 -10.00
N CYS A 222 9.14 -11.40 -9.75
CA CYS A 222 9.42 -10.66 -8.52
C CYS A 222 8.67 -9.34 -8.45
N ARG A 223 8.13 -9.03 -7.27
CA ARG A 223 7.33 -7.83 -7.01
C ARG A 223 7.73 -7.21 -5.68
N PRO A 224 7.92 -5.88 -5.60
CA PRO A 224 8.04 -5.21 -4.33
C PRO A 224 6.70 -5.33 -3.58
N MET A 225 6.78 -5.75 -2.33
CA MET A 225 5.64 -5.84 -1.44
C MET A 225 5.65 -4.65 -0.47
N ARG A 226 6.76 -4.42 0.22
CA ARG A 226 6.89 -3.28 1.15
C ARG A 226 8.25 -2.65 1.02
N LEU A 227 8.32 -1.34 1.23
CA LEU A 227 9.59 -0.61 1.31
C LEU A 227 9.54 0.28 2.54
N THR A 228 10.58 0.21 3.36
CA THR A 228 10.80 1.15 4.47
C THR A 228 12.04 1.98 4.16
N VAL A 229 11.96 3.29 4.34
CA VAL A 229 13.08 4.23 4.17
C VAL A 229 13.16 5.14 5.39
N ASP A 230 14.29 5.11 6.08
CA ASP A 230 14.62 6.05 7.14
C ASP A 230 15.67 7.02 6.61
N TRP A 231 15.32 8.30 6.56
CA TRP A 231 16.16 9.36 6.01
C TRP A 231 16.32 10.52 6.99
N LEU A 232 17.56 10.97 7.13
CA LEU A 232 17.92 12.16 7.88
C LEU A 232 18.83 13.04 7.00
N PRO A 233 18.67 14.37 7.01
CA PRO A 233 19.55 15.27 6.28
C PRO A 233 21.03 15.01 6.62
N GLY A 234 21.86 14.82 5.59
CA GLY A 234 23.31 14.62 5.73
C GLY A 234 23.73 13.25 6.27
N GLN A 235 22.83 12.27 6.32
CA GLN A 235 23.15 10.88 6.63
C GLN A 235 22.74 9.95 5.48
N PRO A 236 23.46 8.84 5.26
CA PRO A 236 23.02 7.81 4.33
C PRO A 236 21.64 7.27 4.73
N ALA A 237 20.72 7.21 3.77
CA ALA A 237 19.41 6.61 4.00
C ALA A 237 19.56 5.13 4.34
N GLN A 238 18.78 4.67 5.33
CA GLN A 238 18.64 3.25 5.62
C GLN A 238 17.34 2.76 5.00
N SER A 239 17.38 1.64 4.28
CA SER A 239 16.16 1.13 3.67
C SER A 239 16.12 -0.39 3.65
N TRP A 240 14.89 -0.91 3.68
CA TRP A 240 14.60 -2.34 3.63
C TRP A 240 13.42 -2.57 2.71
N ALA A 241 13.54 -3.56 1.82
CA ALA A 241 12.45 -3.97 0.96
C ALA A 241 12.04 -5.41 1.26
N GLU A 242 10.74 -5.61 1.47
CA GLU A 242 10.12 -6.92 1.36
C GLU A 242 9.78 -7.15 -0.12
N ILE A 243 10.41 -8.14 -0.73
CA ILE A 243 10.13 -8.58 -2.11
C ILE A 243 9.47 -9.96 -2.08
N GLY A 244 8.61 -10.23 -3.06
CA GLY A 244 7.98 -11.54 -3.23
C GLY A 244 8.09 -12.04 -4.66
N TRP A 245 8.26 -13.34 -4.85
CA TRP A 245 8.32 -13.98 -6.17
C TRP A 245 7.75 -15.40 -6.13
N LEU A 246 7.44 -15.95 -7.30
CA LEU A 246 6.93 -17.32 -7.43
C LEU A 246 8.05 -18.25 -7.85
N ASP A 247 8.32 -19.25 -6.99
CA ASP A 247 9.19 -20.37 -7.33
C ASP A 247 8.35 -21.61 -7.64
N PRO A 248 8.84 -22.53 -8.50
CA PRO A 248 8.19 -23.83 -8.68
C PRO A 248 8.08 -24.59 -7.36
N LEU A 249 7.07 -25.44 -7.25
CA LEU A 249 6.93 -26.34 -6.09
C LEU A 249 8.24 -27.09 -5.78
N PRO A 250 8.74 -27.02 -4.53
CA PRO A 250 9.83 -27.87 -4.06
C PRO A 250 9.60 -29.35 -4.34
N LYS A 251 10.69 -30.06 -4.68
CA LYS A 251 10.66 -31.51 -4.95
C LYS A 251 10.03 -32.26 -3.78
N GLY A 252 9.08 -33.15 -4.08
CA GLY A 252 8.38 -33.96 -3.09
C GLY A 252 7.08 -33.34 -2.55
N MET A 253 6.75 -32.09 -2.92
CA MET A 253 5.42 -31.53 -2.70
C MET A 253 4.49 -31.84 -3.88
N PHE A 254 3.21 -32.02 -3.57
CA PHE A 254 2.16 -32.22 -4.56
C PHE A 254 1.48 -30.90 -4.89
N VAL A 255 0.93 -30.80 -6.10
CA VAL A 255 0.09 -29.67 -6.53
C VAL A 255 -1.00 -29.47 -5.50
N ALA A 256 -1.14 -28.23 -5.02
CA ALA A 256 -2.11 -27.94 -3.99
C ALA A 256 -3.54 -28.14 -4.55
N PRO A 257 -4.40 -28.89 -3.84
CA PRO A 257 -5.73 -29.18 -4.33
C PRO A 257 -6.54 -27.90 -4.46
N PRO A 258 -7.51 -27.84 -5.40
CA PRO A 258 -8.36 -26.67 -5.54
C PRO A 258 -9.12 -26.44 -4.22
N LEU A 259 -8.86 -25.30 -3.57
CA LEU A 259 -9.66 -24.88 -2.42
C LEU A 259 -11.01 -24.37 -2.94
N THR A 260 -12.02 -25.22 -2.88
CA THR A 260 -13.41 -24.77 -3.05
C THR A 260 -13.78 -23.89 -1.87
N PRO A 261 -14.45 -22.74 -2.09
CA PRO A 261 -15.03 -21.99 -0.97
C PRO A 261 -15.92 -22.95 -0.17
N VAL A 262 -15.80 -22.93 1.16
CA VAL A 262 -16.72 -23.65 2.03
C VAL A 262 -18.12 -23.14 1.67
N SER A 263 -19.01 -24.04 1.26
CA SER A 263 -20.42 -23.71 1.06
C SER A 263 -20.92 -23.08 2.36
N GLY A 264 -21.17 -21.76 2.33
CA GLY A 264 -21.58 -21.03 3.52
C GLY A 264 -22.94 -21.48 3.99
N GLU A 265 -23.02 -21.82 5.28
CA GLU A 265 -24.13 -21.41 6.14
C GLU A 265 -23.90 -19.97 6.60
#